data_AF-A0A527GI35-F1
#
_entry.id   AF-A0A527GI35-F1
#
_cell.length_a   1.000
_cell.length_b   1.000
_cell.length_c   1.000
_cell.angle_alpha   90.00
_cell.angle_beta   90.00
_cell.angle_gamma   90.00
#
_symmetry.space_group_name_H-M   'P 1'
#
loop_
_entity.id
_entity.type
_entity.pdbx_description
1 polymer ?
#
loop_
_entity_poly.entity_id
_entity_poly.type
_entity_poly.pdbx_seq_one_letter_code
_entity_poly.pdbx_strand_id
1 'polypeptide(L)'
;APNTFRDSMVVEILNPKTALFFLTFLPQFVDPSAAIAVGLQFLILGIVVNLIFSMADLAAVGIASLAAGRFTGGGAGWVIPKTCGSILIGLGVALVSHHI
;
A
#
# COMPACT_ATOMS: atom_id res chain seq x y z
N ALA A 1 3.74 5.72 22.98
CA ALA A 1 5.01 5.46 22.26
C ALA A 1 5.39 6.72 21.48
N PRO A 2 6.39 7.51 21.90
CA PRO A 2 6.62 8.84 21.31
C PRO A 2 7.21 8.85 19.89
N ASN A 3 7.73 7.71 19.40
CA ASN A 3 8.50 7.67 18.15
C ASN A 3 7.76 7.08 16.94
N THR A 4 6.57 6.48 17.10
CA THR A 4 5.89 5.77 16.02
C THR A 4 5.63 6.63 14.79
N PHE A 5 5.28 7.91 14.94
CA PHE A 5 5.09 8.81 13.81
C PHE A 5 6.39 9.08 13.04
N ARG A 6 7.50 9.30 13.76
CA ARG A 6 8.82 9.51 13.13
C ARG A 6 9.30 8.24 12.43
N ASP A 7 9.15 7.09 13.09
CA ASP A 7 9.54 5.80 12.52
C ASP A 7 8.71 5.51 11.27
N SER A 8 7.40 5.75 11.30
CA SER A 8 6.54 5.64 10.12
C SER A 8 6.96 6.59 9.01
N MET A 9 7.22 7.88 9.28
CA MET A 9 7.70 8.82 8.25
C MET A 9 9.02 8.36 7.63
N VAL A 10 9.96 7.91 8.44
CA VAL A 10 11.28 7.44 7.96
C VAL A 10 11.10 6.19 7.10
N VAL A 11 10.27 5.23 7.53
CA VAL A 11 9.95 4.03 6.74
C VAL A 11 9.26 4.40 5.43
N GLU A 12 8.28 5.30 5.45
CA GLU A 12 7.54 5.74 4.26
C GLU A 12 8.48 6.42 3.25
N ILE A 13 9.36 7.31 3.71
CA ILE A 13 10.34 8.01 2.86
C ILE A 13 11.37 7.02 2.29
N LEU A 14 11.85 6.08 3.10
CA LEU A 14 12.80 5.04 2.69
C LEU A 14 12.14 3.95 1.83
N ASN A 15 10.81 3.90 1.76
CA ASN A 15 10.07 2.99 0.91
C ASN A 15 9.70 3.68 -0.41
N PRO A 16 10.57 3.65 -1.44
CA PRO A 16 10.31 4.35 -2.69
C PRO A 16 9.18 3.71 -3.50
N LYS A 17 8.51 2.66 -2.99
CA LYS A 17 7.50 1.91 -3.74
C LYS A 17 6.39 2.83 -4.23
N THR A 18 5.90 3.72 -3.38
CA THR A 18 4.84 4.68 -3.71
C THR A 18 5.31 5.66 -4.78
N ALA A 19 6.52 6.21 -4.63
CA ALA A 19 7.10 7.12 -5.61
C ALA A 19 7.35 6.42 -6.97
N LEU A 20 7.89 5.20 -6.95
CA LEU A 20 8.13 4.38 -8.14
C LEU A 20 6.82 4.06 -8.85
N PHE A 21 5.77 3.66 -8.13
CA PHE A 21 4.45 3.43 -8.70
C PHE A 21 3.94 4.68 -9.43
N PHE A 22 3.97 5.83 -8.76
CA PHE A 22 3.52 7.07 -9.40
C PHE A 22 4.37 7.46 -10.60
N LEU A 23 5.71 7.35 -10.51
CA LEU A 23 6.62 7.65 -11.61
C LEU A 23 6.45 6.70 -12.80
N THR A 24 6.12 5.43 -12.58
CA THR A 24 5.95 4.48 -13.68
C THR A 24 4.56 4.52 -14.30
N PHE A 25 3.51 4.75 -13.50
CA PHE A 25 2.13 4.66 -13.97
C PHE A 25 1.52 6.02 -14.33
N LEU A 26 1.70 7.08 -13.52
CA LEU A 26 1.03 8.36 -13.78
C LEU A 26 1.39 9.01 -15.11
N PRO A 27 2.67 9.04 -15.56
CA PRO A 27 3.02 9.66 -16.83
C PRO A 27 2.31 9.03 -18.04
N GLN A 28 1.89 7.76 -17.93
CA GLN A 28 1.16 7.06 -18.99
C GLN A 28 -0.26 7.62 -19.21
N PHE A 29 -0.80 8.33 -18.21
CA PHE A 29 -2.14 8.93 -18.26
C PHE A 29 -2.12 10.45 -18.46
N VAL A 30 -0.93 11.04 -18.62
CA VAL A 30 -0.75 12.48 -18.81
C VAL A 30 -0.50 12.77 -20.28
N ASP A 31 -1.22 13.75 -20.83
CA ASP A 31 -1.04 14.22 -22.21
C ASP A 31 -0.34 15.59 -22.21
N PRO A 32 0.91 15.68 -22.66
CA PRO A 32 1.64 16.95 -22.76
C PRO A 32 1.06 17.93 -23.79
N SER A 33 0.25 17.44 -24.74
CA SER A 33 -0.36 18.25 -25.81
C SER A 33 -1.74 18.82 -25.44
N ALA A 34 -2.30 18.38 -24.31
CA ALA A 34 -3.59 18.87 -23.83
C ALA A 34 -3.50 20.34 -23.39
N ALA A 35 -4.65 21.02 -23.41
CA ALA A 35 -4.76 22.41 -22.96
C ALA A 35 -4.49 22.59 -21.45
N ILE A 36 -4.61 21.52 -20.66
CA ILE A 36 -4.39 21.53 -19.21
C ILE A 36 -2.90 21.33 -18.92
N ALA A 37 -2.34 22.18 -18.06
CA ALA A 37 -0.95 22.08 -17.64
C ALA A 37 -0.64 20.70 -17.04
N VAL A 38 0.48 20.10 -17.47
CA VAL A 38 0.94 18.77 -17.05
C VAL A 38 0.97 18.60 -15.53
N GLY A 39 1.46 19.60 -14.78
CA GLY A 39 1.49 19.55 -13.31
C GLY A 39 0.10 19.44 -12.67
N LEU A 40 -0.92 20.06 -13.28
CA LEU A 40 -2.30 19.96 -12.80
C LEU A 40 -2.90 18.58 -13.12
N GLN A 41 -2.57 17.99 -14.27
CA GLN A 41 -2.96 16.61 -14.58
C GLN A 41 -2.39 15.63 -13.55
N PHE A 42 -1.10 15.74 -13.22
CA PHE A 42 -0.47 14.94 -12.16
C PHE A 42 -1.12 15.12 -10.80
N LEU A 43 -1.44 16.37 -10.41
CA LEU A 43 -2.09 16.65 -9.14
C LEU A 43 -3.48 15.99 -9.05
N ILE A 44 -4.30 16.14 -10.10
CA ILE A 44 -5.65 15.54 -10.16
C ILE A 44 -5.55 14.02 -10.09
N LEU A 45 -4.72 13.42 -10.94
CA LEU A 45 -4.54 11.96 -10.96
C LEU A 45 -4.01 11.44 -9.61
N GLY A 46 -3.06 12.14 -9.00
CA GLY A 46 -2.55 11.80 -7.67
C GLY A 46 -3.62 11.83 -6.59
N ILE A 47 -4.49 12.86 -6.58
CA ILE A 47 -5.63 12.96 -5.66
C ILE A 47 -6.60 11.80 -5.89
N VAL A 48 -6.93 11.48 -7.14
CA VAL A 48 -7.86 10.38 -7.47
C VAL A 48 -7.32 9.04 -6.97
N VAL A 49 -6.05 8.73 -7.25
CA VAL A 49 -5.43 7.49 -6.77
C VAL A 49 -5.42 7.44 -5.24
N ASN A 50 -5.01 8.53 -4.59
CA ASN A 50 -4.97 8.58 -3.13
C ASN A 50 -6.35 8.41 -2.49
N LEU A 51 -7.40 8.96 -3.11
CA LEU A 51 -8.78 8.81 -2.64
C LEU A 51 -9.23 7.35 -2.75
N ILE A 52 -8.96 6.69 -3.88
CA ILE A 52 -9.30 5.29 -4.10
C ILE A 52 -8.62 4.40 -3.05
N PHE A 53 -7.31 4.59 -2.82
CA PHE A 53 -6.58 3.83 -1.79
C PHE A 53 -7.11 4.10 -0.39
N SER A 54 -7.37 5.37 -0.04
CA SER A 54 -7.96 5.71 1.26
C SER A 54 -9.33 5.05 1.46
N MET A 55 -10.18 5.00 0.42
CA MET A 55 -11.47 4.31 0.48
C MET A 55 -11.30 2.79 0.66
N ALA A 56 -10.34 2.18 -0.01
CA ALA A 56 -10.02 0.77 0.15
C ALA A 56 -9.55 0.45 1.59
N ASP A 57 -8.69 1.31 2.15
CA ASP A 57 -8.23 1.18 3.54
C ASP A 57 -9.39 1.31 4.53
N LEU A 58 -10.26 2.30 4.35
CA LEU A 58 -11.46 2.45 5.18
C LEU A 58 -12.38 1.23 5.08
N ALA A 59 -12.58 0.70 3.88
CA ALA A 59 -13.36 -0.52 3.69
C ALA A 59 -12.72 -1.73 4.40
N ALA A 60 -11.40 -1.89 4.26
CA ALA A 60 -10.65 -2.96 4.92
C ALA A 60 -10.76 -2.86 6.45
N VAL A 61 -10.58 -1.66 7.02
CA VAL A 61 -10.76 -1.40 8.45
C VAL A 61 -12.20 -1.66 8.89
N GLY A 62 -13.19 -1.25 8.09
CA GLY A 62 -14.60 -1.52 8.36
C GLY A 62 -14.90 -3.02 8.42
N ILE A 63 -14.43 -3.78 7.43
CA ILE A 63 -14.57 -5.25 7.38
C ILE A 63 -13.85 -5.88 8.58
N ALA A 64 -12.61 -5.47 8.86
CA ALA A 64 -11.84 -5.97 9.98
C ALA A 64 -12.54 -5.70 11.32
N SER A 65 -13.15 -4.52 11.48
CA SER A 65 -13.89 -4.15 12.70
C SER A 65 -15.13 -5.02 12.90
N LEU A 66 -15.85 -5.36 11.83
CA LEU A 66 -16.99 -6.30 11.88
C LEU A 66 -16.54 -7.73 12.22
N ALA A 67 -15.37 -8.13 11.74
CA ALA A 67 -14.79 -9.45 12.01
C ALA A 67 -14.14 -9.54 13.40
N ALA A 68 -13.63 -8.44 13.96
CA ALA A 68 -12.87 -8.42 15.21
C ALA A 68 -13.62 -9.06 16.38
N GLY A 69 -14.93 -8.83 16.50
CA GLY A 69 -15.76 -9.46 17.55
C GLY A 69 -15.92 -10.98 17.42
N ARG A 70 -15.62 -11.55 16.25
CA ARG A 70 -15.73 -13.00 15.96
C ARG A 70 -14.38 -13.73 16.05
N PHE A 71 -13.26 -12.99 15.99
CA PHE A 71 -11.90 -13.54 15.89
C PHE A 71 -11.02 -13.32 17.13
N THR A 72 -11.58 -12.86 18.25
CA THR A 72 -10.88 -12.65 19.53
C THR A 72 -10.54 -13.93 20.31
N GLY A 73 -10.80 -15.11 19.75
CA GLY A 73 -10.36 -16.38 20.33
C GLY A 73 -8.83 -16.51 20.35
N GLY A 74 -8.26 -16.85 21.50
CA GLY A 74 -6.83 -16.69 21.88
C GLY A 74 -5.73 -17.32 21.02
N GLY A 75 -6.04 -17.90 19.86
CA GLY A 75 -5.05 -18.40 18.89
C GLY A 75 -4.74 -17.45 17.73
N ALA A 76 -5.62 -16.48 17.43
CA ALA A 76 -5.50 -15.63 16.24
C ALA A 76 -4.22 -14.75 16.26
N GLY A 77 -3.81 -14.29 17.44
CA GLY A 77 -2.65 -13.40 17.60
C GLY A 77 -1.31 -14.04 17.23
N TRP A 78 -1.20 -15.36 17.22
CA TRP A 78 0.03 -16.08 16.85
C TRP A 78 -0.04 -16.74 15.47
N VAL A 79 -1.24 -17.14 15.04
CA VAL A 79 -1.45 -17.78 13.74
C VAL A 79 -1.39 -16.76 12.60
N ILE A 80 -2.03 -15.60 12.74
CA ILE A 80 -2.08 -14.60 11.66
C ILE A 80 -0.67 -14.11 11.26
N PRO A 81 0.22 -13.68 12.18
CA PRO A 81 1.55 -13.22 11.82
C PRO A 81 2.40 -14.31 11.19
N LYS A 82 2.26 -15.57 11.66
CA LYS A 82 2.99 -16.71 11.11
C LYS A 82 2.58 -17.04 9.69
N THR A 83 1.27 -17.05 9.42
CA THR A 83 0.75 -17.31 8.07
C THR A 83 1.17 -16.20 7.10
N CYS A 84 1.05 -14.93 7.49
CA CYS A 84 1.51 -13.82 6.67
C CYS A 84 3.02 -13.91 6.41
N GLY A 85 3.82 -14.16 7.45
CA GLY A 85 5.27 -14.31 7.33
C GLY A 85 5.67 -15.48 6.43
N SER A 86 5.02 -16.65 6.55
CA SER A 86 5.30 -17.81 5.71
C SER A 86 4.94 -17.56 4.24
N ILE A 87 3.82 -16.85 3.97
CA ILE A 87 3.44 -16.47 2.61
C ILE A 87 4.51 -15.55 2.01
N LEU A 88 4.96 -14.54 2.75
CA LEU A 88 5.99 -13.62 2.27
C LEU A 88 7.33 -14.31 2.00
N ILE A 89 7.76 -15.21 2.89
CA ILE A 89 8.97 -16.02 2.69
C ILE A 89 8.82 -16.91 1.45
N GLY A 90 7.67 -17.60 1.32
CA GLY A 90 7.37 -18.43 0.15
C GLY A 90 7.38 -17.63 -1.15
N LEU A 91 6.79 -16.44 -1.15
CA LEU A 91 6.79 -15.54 -2.31
C LEU A 91 8.21 -15.08 -2.67
N GLY A 92 9.04 -14.75 -1.67
CA GLY A 92 10.44 -14.39 -1.87
C GLY A 92 11.27 -15.52 -2.47
N VAL A 93 11.09 -16.75 -1.96
CA VAL A 93 11.73 -17.95 -2.53
C VAL A 93 11.26 -18.19 -3.96
N ALA A 94 9.95 -18.06 -4.24
CA ALA A 94 9.41 -18.24 -5.58
C ALA A 94 9.95 -17.19 -6.57
N LEU A 95 10.06 -15.92 -6.16
CA LEU A 95 10.64 -14.85 -6.96
C LEU A 95 12.10 -15.13 -7.31
N VAL A 96 12.91 -15.56 -6.35
CA VAL A 96 14.32 -15.93 -6.61
C VAL A 96 14.39 -17.17 -7.53
N SER A 97 13.53 -18.16 -7.30
CA SER A 97 13.49 -19.38 -8.10
C SER A 97 13.06 -19.16 -9.56
N HIS A 98 12.27 -18.11 -9.82
CA HIS A 98 11.71 -17.81 -11.14
C HIS A 98 12.41 -16.64 -11.86
N HIS A 99 13.38 -16.00 -11.20
CA HIS A 99 14.27 -14.96 -11.76
C HIS A 99 15.75 -15.38 -11.75
N ILE A 100 16.03 -16.68 -11.67
CA ILE A 100 17.27 -17.33 -12.12
C ILE A 100 16.95 -18.13 -13.38
#